data_AF-A0A7W0K2F6-F1
#
_entry.id   AF-A0A7W0K2F6-F1
#
_cell.length_a   1.000
_cell.length_b   1.000
_cell.length_c   1.000
_cell.angle_alpha   90.00
_cell.angle_beta   90.00
_cell.angle_gamma   90.00
#
_symmetry.space_group_name_H-M   'P 1'
#
loop_
_entity.id
_entity.type
_entity.pdbx_description
1 polymer ?
#
loop_
_entity_poly.entity_id
_entity_poly.type
_entity_poly.pdbx_seq_one_letter_code
_entity_poly.pdbx_strand_id
1 'polypeptide(L)' 'MRHPREIALDEAVVVYCADRLCRESCYAAVILAELGYRQVYGYKGGLADWRRQGLPLAAPSRAVRAA' A
#
# COMPACT_ATOMS: atom_id res chain seq x y z
N MET A 1 -5.10 7.52 -21.81
CA MET A 1 -4.18 8.48 -21.15
C MET A 1 -3.86 7.96 -19.77
N ARG A 2 -2.57 7.93 -19.40
CA ARG A 2 -2.09 7.50 -18.09
C ARG A 2 -2.28 8.63 -17.07
N HIS A 3 -2.69 8.30 -15.84
CA HIS A 3 -2.98 9.31 -14.80
C HIS A 3 -1.67 9.98 -14.33
N PRO A 4 -1.64 11.28 -13.98
CA PRO A 4 -0.42 11.97 -13.54
C PRO A 4 0.22 11.44 -12.24
N ARG A 5 -0.33 10.39 -11.64
CA ARG A 5 0.21 9.69 -10.45
C ARG A 5 0.30 8.18 -10.67
N GLU A 6 0.49 7.77 -11.92
CA GLU A 6 0.71 6.37 -12.23
C GLU A 6 2.09 5.93 -11.76
N ILE A 7 2.16 4.73 -11.17
CA ILE A 7 3.38 4.14 -10.63
C ILE A 7 4.18 3.54 -11.80
N ALA A 8 5.47 3.82 -11.88
CA ALA A 8 6.32 3.23 -12.93
C ALA A 8 6.58 1.73 -12.67
N LEU A 9 6.83 0.94 -13.73
CA LEU A 9 7.00 -0.51 -13.62
C LEU A 9 8.26 -0.94 -12.85
N ASP A 10 9.28 -0.09 -12.76
CA ASP A 10 10.48 -0.27 -11.93
C ASP A 10 10.40 0.39 -10.56
N GLU A 11 9.40 1.22 -10.31
CA GLU A 11 9.26 1.85 -9.01
C GLU A 11 8.94 0.79 -7.96
N ALA A 12 9.58 0.90 -6.79
CA ALA A 12 9.34 -0.02 -5.69
C ALA A 12 7.92 0.17 -5.13
N VAL A 13 7.13 -0.89 -5.13
CA VAL A 13 5.77 -0.90 -4.60
C VAL A 13 5.71 -1.78 -3.36
N VAL A 14 5.36 -1.18 -2.22
CA VAL A 14 5.11 -1.92 -0.97
C VAL A 14 3.62 -1.95 -0.72
N VAL A 15 3.03 -3.14 -0.76
CA VAL A 15 1.62 -3.36 -0.42
C VAL A 15 1.47 -3.88 1.00
N TYR A 16 0.42 -3.45 1.69
CA TYR A 16 0.11 -3.87 3.06
C TYR A 16 -1.40 -3.87 3.28
N CYS A 17 -1.84 -4.59 4.31
CA CYS A 17 -3.22 -4.60 4.78
C CYS A 17 -3.26 -4.44 6.31
N ALA A 18 -4.35 -4.85 6.97
CA ALA A 18 -4.52 -4.74 8.41
C ALA A 18 -3.42 -5.49 9.18
N ASP A 19 -3.19 -6.77 8.85
CA ASP A 19 -2.26 -7.66 9.53
C ASP A 19 -1.96 -8.93 8.70
N ARG A 20 -1.33 -9.94 9.33
CA ARG A 20 -0.94 -11.21 8.71
C ARG A 20 -2.11 -12.12 8.30
N LEU A 21 -3.31 -11.91 8.83
CA LEU A 21 -4.51 -12.69 8.48
C LEU A 21 -5.19 -12.15 7.22
N CYS A 22 -4.90 -10.90 6.84
CA CYS A 22 -5.43 -10.32 5.62
C CYS A 22 -4.73 -10.89 4.38
N ARG A 23 -5.51 -11.44 3.44
CA ARG A 23 -5.01 -11.99 2.17
C ARG A 23 -5.03 -10.98 1.02
N GLU A 24 -5.78 -9.89 1.13
CA GLU A 24 -5.96 -8.90 0.06
C GLU A 24 -4.63 -8.29 -0.42
N SER A 25 -3.73 -7.93 0.50
CA SER A 25 -2.42 -7.41 0.11
C SER A 25 -1.54 -8.45 -0.60
N CYS A 26 -1.75 -9.74 -0.32
CA CYS A 26 -1.06 -10.81 -1.04
C CYS A 26 -1.58 -10.93 -2.48
N TYR A 27 -2.91 -10.88 -2.66
CA TYR A 27 -3.50 -10.88 -4.00
C TYR A 27 -3.08 -9.65 -4.81
N ALA A 28 -3.08 -8.46 -4.19
CA ALA A 28 -2.59 -7.24 -4.83
C ALA A 28 -1.12 -7.37 -5.29
N ALA A 29 -0.25 -7.98 -4.47
CA ALA A 29 1.15 -8.21 -4.87
C ALA A 29 1.26 -9.13 -6.09
N VAL A 30 0.48 -10.21 -6.14
CA VAL A 30 0.45 -11.13 -7.28
C VAL A 30 -0.02 -10.42 -8.55
N ILE A 31 -1.14 -9.68 -8.46
CA ILE A 31 -1.69 -8.93 -9.60
C ILE A 31 -0.67 -7.91 -10.13
N LEU A 32 0.02 -7.17 -9.25
CA LEU A 32 1.05 -6.21 -9.67
C LEU A 32 2.20 -6.90 -10.40
N ALA A 33 2.65 -8.06 -9.92
CA ALA A 33 3.68 -8.83 -10.60
C ALA A 33 3.21 -9.32 -11.98
N GLU A 34 1.98 -9.81 -12.11
CA GLU A 34 1.36 -10.23 -13.38
C GLU A 34 1.22 -9.06 -14.37
N LEU A 35 1.01 -7.84 -13.87
CA LEU A 35 0.96 -6.60 -14.66
C LEU A 35 2.36 -6.07 -15.06
N GLY A 36 3.44 -6.74 -14.66
CA GLY A 36 4.81 -6.42 -15.06
C GLY A 36 5.55 -5.44 -14.14
N TYR A 37 5.04 -5.17 -12.95
CA TYR A 37 5.80 -4.42 -11.94
C TYR A 37 6.95 -5.28 -11.42
N ARG A 38 8.16 -4.74 -11.46
CA ARG A 38 9.40 -5.49 -11.20
C ARG A 38 9.72 -5.59 -9.72
N GLN A 39 9.36 -4.57 -8.95
CA GLN A 39 9.82 -4.38 -7.57
C GLN A 39 8.63 -4.35 -6.60
N VAL A 40 7.96 -5.50 -6.43
CA VAL A 40 6.75 -5.62 -5.59
C VAL A 40 7.09 -6.32 -4.27
N TYR A 41 6.75 -5.68 -3.15
CA TYR A 41 7.02 -6.18 -1.80
C TYR A 41 5.74 -6.18 -0.95
N GLY A 42 5.56 -7.23 -0.15
CA GLY A 42 4.45 -7.32 0.81
C GLY A 42 4.91 -7.07 2.24
N TYR A 43 4.40 -6.01 2.89
CA TYR A 43 4.61 -5.79 4.32
C TYR A 43 3.59 -6.60 5.13
N LYS A 44 3.92 -7.87 5.38
CA LYS A 44 3.03 -8.86 6.02
C LYS A 44 2.57 -8.49 7.43
N GLY A 45 3.36 -7.69 8.16
CA GLY A 45 2.98 -7.22 9.49
C GLY A 45 1.74 -6.33 9.49
N GLY A 46 1.49 -5.64 8.36
CA GLY A 46 0.37 -4.75 8.18
C GLY A 46 0.39 -3.54 9.12
N LEU A 47 -0.72 -2.81 9.12
CA LEU A 47 -0.93 -1.64 9.97
C LEU A 47 -0.84 -2.00 11.46
N ALA A 48 -1.26 -3.21 11.85
CA ALA A 48 -1.18 -3.69 13.23
C ALA A 48 0.28 -3.75 13.73
N ASP A 49 1.20 -4.26 12.92
CA ASP A 49 2.61 -4.29 13.28
C ASP A 49 3.23 -2.90 13.33
N TRP A 50 2.93 -2.06 12.34
CA TRP A 50 3.37 -0.66 12.31
C TRP A 50 2.96 0.09 13.58
N ARG A 51 1.70 -0.08 14.01
CA ARG A 51 1.17 0.52 15.24
C ARG A 51 1.86 -0.04 16.49
N ARG A 52 2.09 -1.35 16.58
CA ARG A 52 2.80 -1.96 17.73
C ARG A 52 4.21 -1.44 17.89
N GLN A 53 4.88 -1.10 16.78
CA GLN A 53 6.21 -0.50 16.80
C GLN A 53 6.22 0.99 17.20
N GLY A 54 5.05 1.61 17.44
CA GLY A 54 4.96 3.01 17.83
C GLY A 54 5.33 3.99 16.71
N LEU A 55 5.29 3.54 15.45
CA LEU A 55 5.63 4.37 14.30
C LEU A 55 4.52 5.38 13.98
N PRO A 56 4.84 6.53 13.35
CA PRO A 56 3.86 7.58 13.05
C PRO A 56 2.70 7.06 12.20
N LEU A 57 1.48 7.51 12.52
CA LEU A 57 0.27 7.24 11.76
C LEU A 57 -0.33 8.54 11.26
N ALA A 58 -0.75 8.54 9.99
CA ALA A 58 -1.57 9.63 9.48
C ALA A 58 -2.96 9.56 10.12
N ALA A 59 -3.41 10.68 10.67
CA ALA A 59 -4.82 10.85 11.03
C ALA A 59 -5.63 10.99 9.73
N PRO A 60 -6.91 10.56 9.72
CA PRO A 60 -7.79 10.89 8.61
C PRO A 60 -7.78 12.40 8.39
N SER A 61 -7.41 12.84 7.18
CA SER A 61 -7.52 14.24 6.83
C SER A 61 -8.99 14.58 6.79
N ARG A 62 -9.47 15.39 7.74
CA ARG A 62 -10.75 16.08 7.55
C ARG A 62 -10.52 17.08 6.43
N ALA A 63 -10.81 16.69 5.20
CA ALA A 63 -10.92 17.66 4.13
C ALA A 63 -12.00 18.65 4.57
N VAL A 64 -11.59 19.85 5.00
CA VAL A 64 -12.52 20.95 5.19
C VAL A 64 -13.09 21.19 3.80
N ARG A 65 -14.37 20.89 3.59
CA ARG A 65 -15.07 21.39 2.42
C ARG A 65 -14.95 22.91 2.45
N ALA A 66 -14.27 23.49 1.46
CA ALA A 66 -14.35 24.92 1.21
C ALA A 66 -15.84 25.24 0.92
N ALA A 67 -16.34 26.28 1.59
CA ALA A 67 -17.70 26.77 1.48
C ALA A 67 -17.98 27.33 0.08
#